data_AF-A0A6A6ZGS3-F1
#
_entry.id   AF-A0A6A6ZGS3-F1
#
_cell.length_a   1.000
_cell.length_b   1.000
_cell.length_c   1.000
_cell.angle_alpha   90.00
_cell.angle_beta   90.00
_cell.angle_gamma   90.00
#
_symmetry.space_group_name_H-M   'P 1'
#
loop_
_entity.id
_entity.type
_entity.pdbx_description
1 polymer ?
#
loop_
_entity_poly.entity_id
_entity_poly.type
_entity_poly.pdbx_seq_one_letter_code
_entity_poly.pdbx_strand_id
1 'polypeptide(L)'
;MPGSTNHTLLAPFPPAVTKAEIENSAAVSDPSFITGNLLSLSKYLINIVKQTNVFGPVFHDPYKPCLKTLFDRLHAGIPSLTPLPAIAKSDERLRQTLGERVELHVLERPLEDFEDLYYAVLARMQDMLHTLNMRLTSGFNTSTDALFPGGPSIADWHASLTAYWDILNDAVCARALDDAVRQGRVTCIYEEVMAKLAANEIGHDTADAFLEELFHSKDKTEGMLWIADWNPVGVGVALEQKYRTLFKVLKEEDAKHAREKRRRSKMPAQELKIKKTRSKSPRKRASIERMLEGMQEGLAVLQDRAGEVGEHGRVVGGSHMDAQQVGKDMRVEVDRYGQGQHAGDHDSGGQIQPPRGYEWQAKTQRVSAYTQYLRGQASHDSRSTVFGTTYDSLDGGTLGNSPGADMADTDTDMMGFKAEQVLVVRIRSLVLQKAHVDLAFRSRWYDDWNFPLEAVPAFNDLNVPAWALAQVENLFSVNQICQTLKYKEIFTCSRLNFPIPASVSTGTGPQRSSKKLSQSLT
;
A
#
# COMPACT_ATOMS: atom_id res chain seq x y z
N MET A 1 14.12 -47.87 23.94
CA MET A 1 13.34 -46.94 23.09
C MET A 1 13.25 -45.62 23.83
N PRO A 2 13.84 -44.51 23.34
CA PRO A 2 13.53 -43.19 23.88
C PRO A 2 12.03 -42.93 23.70
N GLY A 3 11.37 -42.41 24.73
CA GLY A 3 9.92 -42.24 24.73
C GLY A 3 9.49 -41.23 23.66
N SER A 4 8.40 -41.53 22.95
CA SER A 4 7.75 -40.58 22.05
C SER A 4 7.22 -39.41 22.87
N THR A 5 7.96 -38.30 22.91
CA THR A 5 7.46 -37.05 23.46
C THR A 5 6.33 -36.57 22.57
N ASN A 6 5.10 -36.60 23.08
CA ASN A 6 3.94 -36.09 22.37
C ASN A 6 4.18 -34.60 22.07
N HIS A 7 4.50 -34.27 20.81
CA HIS A 7 4.73 -32.90 20.38
C HIS A 7 3.43 -32.11 20.58
N THR A 8 3.44 -31.16 21.51
CA THR A 8 2.29 -30.30 21.81
C THR A 8 2.04 -29.38 20.62
N LEU A 9 1.15 -29.80 19.74
CA LEU A 9 0.58 -28.96 18.68
C LEU A 9 -0.18 -27.78 19.31
N LEU A 10 -0.09 -26.62 18.68
CA LEU A 10 -0.96 -25.50 19.02
C LEU A 10 -2.37 -25.83 18.52
N ALA A 11 -3.38 -25.54 19.34
CA ALA A 11 -4.77 -25.72 18.96
C ALA A 11 -5.07 -24.90 17.68
N PRO A 12 -5.83 -25.46 16.73
CA PRO A 12 -6.33 -24.68 15.60
C PRO A 12 -7.24 -23.57 16.11
N PHE A 13 -7.37 -22.49 15.35
CA PHE A 13 -8.40 -21.49 15.62
C PHE A 13 -9.82 -22.11 15.54
N PRO A 14 -10.81 -21.55 16.26
CA PRO A 14 -12.22 -21.86 16.02
C PRO A 14 -12.60 -21.74 14.54
N PRO A 15 -13.59 -22.52 14.05
CA PRO A 15 -14.09 -22.41 12.68
C PRO A 15 -14.43 -20.97 12.30
N ALA A 16 -14.25 -20.64 11.03
CA ALA A 16 -14.62 -19.32 10.52
C ALA A 16 -16.13 -19.08 10.69
N VAL A 17 -16.52 -17.88 11.11
CA VAL A 17 -17.92 -17.50 11.17
C VAL A 17 -18.55 -17.58 9.78
N THR A 18 -19.70 -18.23 9.71
CA THR A 18 -20.42 -18.48 8.47
C THR A 18 -21.31 -17.28 8.11
N LYS A 19 -21.58 -17.15 6.81
CA LYS A 19 -22.56 -16.18 6.29
C LYS A 19 -23.91 -16.28 7.02
N ALA A 20 -24.37 -17.50 7.31
CA ALA A 20 -25.65 -17.73 7.98
C ALA A 20 -25.66 -17.23 9.44
N GLU A 21 -24.58 -17.38 10.20
CA GLU A 21 -24.50 -16.84 11.57
C GLU A 21 -24.56 -15.31 11.58
N ILE A 22 -23.98 -14.67 10.55
CA ILE A 22 -23.98 -13.22 10.37
C ILE A 22 -25.34 -12.69 9.91
N GLU A 23 -26.02 -13.38 9.00
CA GLU A 23 -27.38 -13.04 8.58
C GLU A 23 -28.39 -13.20 9.73
N ASN A 24 -28.14 -14.11 10.68
CA ASN A 24 -28.98 -14.30 11.87
C ASN A 24 -28.68 -13.29 13.01
N SER A 25 -27.44 -12.78 13.10
CA SER A 25 -27.07 -11.65 13.98
C SER A 25 -27.49 -11.84 15.45
N ALA A 26 -28.28 -10.95 16.08
CA ALA A 26 -29.02 -9.80 15.54
C ALA A 26 -28.40 -8.41 15.89
N ALA A 27 -27.26 -8.37 16.58
CA ALA A 27 -26.56 -7.14 16.98
C ALA A 27 -25.61 -6.62 15.87
N VAL A 28 -25.01 -5.45 16.09
CA VAL A 28 -23.97 -4.86 15.22
C VAL A 28 -22.90 -4.24 16.12
N SER A 29 -21.62 -4.50 15.86
CA SER A 29 -20.49 -3.97 16.64
C SER A 29 -20.16 -2.54 16.20
N ASP A 30 -19.52 -1.77 17.09
CA ASP A 30 -19.09 -0.39 16.78
C ASP A 30 -17.97 -0.40 15.72
N PRO A 31 -18.12 0.34 14.60
CA PRO A 31 -17.07 0.46 13.58
C PRO A 31 -15.71 0.90 14.13
N SER A 32 -15.68 1.80 15.13
CA SER A 32 -14.40 2.30 15.68
C SER A 32 -13.62 1.19 16.41
N PHE A 33 -14.33 0.31 17.12
CA PHE A 33 -13.75 -0.87 17.77
C PHE A 33 -13.14 -1.86 16.75
N ILE A 34 -13.84 -2.14 15.64
CA ILE A 34 -13.33 -3.06 14.60
C ILE A 34 -12.09 -2.45 13.92
N THR A 35 -12.18 -1.20 13.49
CA THR A 35 -11.08 -0.45 12.87
C THR A 35 -9.85 -0.38 13.77
N GLY A 36 -10.03 -0.09 15.06
CA GLY A 36 -8.95 -0.07 16.05
C GLY A 36 -8.24 -1.43 16.19
N ASN A 37 -9.02 -2.52 16.30
CA ASN A 37 -8.47 -3.87 16.38
C ASN A 37 -7.73 -4.28 15.09
N LEU A 38 -8.31 -4.03 13.92
CA LEU A 38 -7.69 -4.35 12.63
C LEU A 38 -6.34 -3.65 12.43
N LEU A 39 -6.25 -2.35 12.75
CA LEU A 39 -5.01 -1.59 12.62
C LEU A 39 -3.96 -2.01 13.65
N SER A 40 -4.37 -2.21 14.91
CA SER A 40 -3.50 -2.68 15.99
C SER A 40 -2.88 -4.04 15.64
N LEU A 41 -3.72 -4.99 15.24
CA LEU A 41 -3.31 -6.34 14.88
C LEU A 41 -2.47 -6.36 13.60
N SER A 42 -2.84 -5.59 12.56
CA SER A 42 -2.03 -5.46 11.34
C SER A 42 -0.61 -4.99 11.67
N LYS A 43 -0.49 -3.91 12.46
CA LYS A 43 0.78 -3.36 12.93
C LYS A 43 1.56 -4.39 13.76
N TYR A 44 0.89 -5.13 14.63
CA TYR A 44 1.48 -6.18 15.46
C TYR A 44 2.06 -7.32 14.60
N LEU A 45 1.26 -7.92 13.72
CA LEU A 45 1.70 -8.99 12.81
C LEU A 45 2.85 -8.55 11.91
N ILE A 46 2.78 -7.35 11.33
CA ILE A 46 3.86 -6.77 10.51
C ILE A 46 5.14 -6.59 11.36
N ASN A 47 5.03 -6.19 12.62
CA ASN A 47 6.20 -6.04 13.50
C ASN A 47 6.81 -7.38 13.90
N ILE A 48 6.00 -8.38 14.29
CA ILE A 48 6.48 -9.74 14.58
C ILE A 48 7.28 -10.28 13.39
N VAL A 49 6.73 -10.19 12.18
CA VAL A 49 7.37 -10.67 10.95
C VAL A 49 8.68 -9.93 10.63
N LYS A 50 8.84 -8.66 11.02
CA LYS A 50 10.12 -7.93 10.90
C LYS A 50 11.16 -8.35 11.95
N GLN A 51 10.73 -8.88 13.09
CA GLN A 51 11.60 -9.21 14.23
C GLN A 51 12.03 -10.69 14.26
N THR A 52 11.37 -11.57 13.51
CA THR A 52 11.67 -13.00 13.48
C THR A 52 11.88 -13.58 12.09
N ASN A 53 12.81 -14.54 11.99
CA ASN A 53 13.02 -15.40 10.82
C ASN A 53 12.19 -16.70 10.89
N VAL A 54 11.36 -16.89 11.92
CA VAL A 54 10.51 -18.09 12.09
C VAL A 54 9.59 -18.31 10.88
N PHE A 55 9.09 -17.23 10.29
CA PHE A 55 8.18 -17.22 9.14
C PHE A 55 8.89 -17.10 7.77
N GLY A 56 10.19 -17.37 7.73
CA GLY A 56 11.01 -17.24 6.51
C GLY A 56 11.39 -15.80 6.16
N PRO A 57 12.08 -15.58 5.03
CA PRO A 57 12.52 -14.26 4.60
C PRO A 57 11.34 -13.38 4.18
N VAL A 58 11.33 -12.13 4.66
CA VAL A 58 10.27 -11.16 4.35
C VAL A 58 10.47 -10.54 2.97
N PHE A 59 10.04 -11.24 1.92
CA PHE A 59 9.98 -10.64 0.59
C PHE A 59 8.79 -9.68 0.48
N HIS A 60 9.07 -8.38 0.42
CA HIS A 60 8.05 -7.35 0.22
C HIS A 60 8.07 -6.85 -1.23
N ASP A 61 7.13 -7.36 -2.03
CA ASP A 61 6.78 -6.76 -3.32
C ASP A 61 5.69 -5.68 -3.10
N PRO A 62 5.97 -4.39 -3.38
CA PRO A 62 4.97 -3.33 -3.28
C PRO A 62 3.86 -3.43 -4.35
N TYR A 63 4.05 -4.28 -5.36
CA TYR A 63 3.09 -4.56 -6.44
C TYR A 63 2.30 -5.87 -6.23
N LYS A 64 2.35 -6.45 -5.01
CA LYS A 64 1.55 -7.61 -4.61
C LYS A 64 0.67 -7.24 -3.41
N PRO A 65 -0.63 -7.63 -3.39
CA PRO A 65 -1.45 -7.45 -2.20
C PRO A 65 -0.97 -8.41 -1.11
N CYS A 66 -0.50 -7.84 -0.02
CA CYS A 66 -0.22 -8.55 1.21
C CYS A 66 -0.54 -7.61 2.39
N LEU A 67 -0.63 -8.15 3.60
CA LEU A 67 -0.96 -7.39 4.81
C LEU A 67 -0.18 -6.08 4.91
N LYS A 68 1.15 -6.12 4.67
CA LYS A 68 2.00 -4.92 4.70
C LYS A 68 1.63 -3.92 3.58
N THR A 69 1.49 -4.38 2.33
CA THR A 69 1.17 -3.49 1.20
C THR A 69 -0.18 -2.80 1.39
N LEU A 70 -1.19 -3.51 1.89
CA LEU A 70 -2.54 -2.97 2.13
C LEU A 70 -2.55 -1.99 3.31
N PHE A 71 -1.91 -2.36 4.43
CA PHE A 71 -1.72 -1.49 5.59
C PHE A 71 -0.99 -0.19 5.24
N ASP A 72 0.14 -0.28 4.52
CA ASP A 72 0.91 0.89 4.11
C ASP A 72 0.12 1.79 3.14
N ARG A 73 -0.68 1.21 2.24
CA ARG A 73 -1.56 1.98 1.33
C ARG A 73 -2.63 2.75 2.08
N LEU A 74 -3.29 2.09 3.03
CA LEU A 74 -4.33 2.70 3.86
C LEU A 74 -3.77 3.87 4.70
N HIS A 75 -2.59 3.68 5.31
CA HIS A 75 -1.86 4.72 6.03
C HIS A 75 -1.31 5.84 5.14
N ALA A 76 -1.03 5.57 3.86
CA ALA A 76 -0.65 6.59 2.88
C ALA A 76 -1.85 7.41 2.35
N GLY A 77 -3.05 7.24 2.93
CA GLY A 77 -4.26 7.92 2.48
C GLY A 77 -4.77 7.46 1.12
N ILE A 78 -4.28 6.34 0.57
CA ILE A 78 -4.72 5.87 -0.75
C ILE A 78 -6.13 5.27 -0.59
N PRO A 79 -7.09 5.55 -1.49
CA PRO A 79 -8.41 4.90 -1.46
C PRO A 79 -8.30 3.37 -1.57
N SER A 80 -9.29 2.67 -0.98
CA SER A 80 -9.53 1.26 -1.26
C SER A 80 -9.89 1.08 -2.76
N LEU A 81 -9.79 -0.16 -3.27
CA LEU A 81 -10.27 -0.41 -4.62
C LEU A 81 -11.79 -0.47 -4.61
N THR A 82 -12.42 0.31 -5.50
CA THR A 82 -13.88 0.37 -5.64
C THR A 82 -14.47 -1.05 -5.64
N PRO A 83 -15.48 -1.32 -4.80
CA PRO A 83 -16.00 -2.67 -4.61
C PRO A 83 -16.84 -3.18 -5.81
N LEU A 84 -16.90 -2.41 -6.91
CA LEU A 84 -17.59 -2.71 -8.16
C LEU A 84 -16.59 -3.26 -9.21
N PRO A 85 -16.66 -4.57 -9.58
CA PRO A 85 -15.64 -5.22 -10.42
C PRO A 85 -15.53 -4.69 -11.85
N ALA A 86 -16.53 -3.96 -12.35
CA ALA A 86 -16.50 -3.33 -13.66
C ALA A 86 -15.60 -2.08 -13.68
N ILE A 87 -15.71 -1.24 -12.64
CA ILE A 87 -14.95 0.02 -12.52
C ILE A 87 -13.47 -0.28 -12.24
N ALA A 88 -13.20 -1.20 -11.31
CA ALA A 88 -11.84 -1.54 -10.84
C ALA A 88 -10.90 -2.12 -11.92
N LYS A 89 -11.41 -2.41 -13.13
CA LYS A 89 -10.64 -3.00 -14.24
C LYS A 89 -10.26 -1.99 -15.34
N SER A 90 -10.68 -0.74 -15.26
CA SER A 90 -10.33 0.28 -16.26
C SER A 90 -8.96 0.87 -15.98
N ASP A 91 -7.95 0.49 -16.78
CA ASP A 91 -6.58 1.05 -16.74
C ASP A 91 -6.58 2.60 -16.72
N GLU A 92 -7.52 3.24 -17.43
CA GLU A 92 -7.59 4.70 -17.56
C GLU A 92 -8.16 5.37 -16.30
N ARG A 93 -9.29 4.87 -15.76
CA ARG A 93 -9.82 5.36 -14.47
C ARG A 93 -8.83 5.13 -13.34
N LEU A 94 -8.12 4.01 -13.34
CA LEU A 94 -7.06 3.73 -12.38
C LEU A 94 -5.92 4.76 -12.47
N ARG A 95 -5.45 5.13 -13.68
CA ARG A 95 -4.42 6.17 -13.85
C ARG A 95 -4.86 7.54 -13.31
N GLN A 96 -6.14 7.87 -13.46
CA GLN A 96 -6.72 9.10 -12.92
C GLN A 96 -6.72 9.09 -11.38
N THR A 97 -7.14 7.97 -10.77
CA THR A 97 -7.24 7.85 -9.30
C THR A 97 -5.90 7.57 -8.58
N LEU A 98 -4.81 7.21 -9.27
CA LEU A 98 -3.50 6.96 -8.64
C LEU A 98 -2.96 8.16 -7.82
N GLY A 99 -3.33 9.39 -8.20
CA GLY A 99 -2.96 10.61 -7.50
C GLY A 99 -3.82 10.95 -6.28
N GLU A 100 -5.03 10.38 -6.19
CA GLU A 100 -6.03 10.77 -5.20
C GLU A 100 -5.67 10.28 -3.80
N ARG A 101 -5.96 11.10 -2.79
CA ARG A 101 -5.72 10.81 -1.39
C ARG A 101 -6.94 11.18 -0.57
N VAL A 102 -7.35 10.28 0.31
CA VAL A 102 -8.34 10.51 1.35
C VAL A 102 -7.67 11.32 2.46
N GLU A 103 -8.22 12.49 2.77
CA GLU A 103 -7.67 13.41 3.78
C GLU A 103 -8.01 13.01 5.23
N LEU A 104 -9.02 12.14 5.41
CA LEU A 104 -9.43 11.63 6.73
C LEU A 104 -8.31 10.85 7.41
N HIS A 105 -8.19 10.99 8.73
CA HIS A 105 -7.27 10.16 9.49
C HIS A 105 -7.71 8.69 9.41
N VAL A 106 -6.76 7.75 9.46
CA VAL A 106 -7.04 6.32 9.20
C VAL A 106 -8.14 5.77 10.12
N LEU A 107 -8.21 6.19 11.39
CA LEU A 107 -9.27 5.76 12.33
C LEU A 107 -10.66 6.32 12.00
N GLU A 108 -10.75 7.37 11.19
CA GLU A 108 -11.99 8.07 10.80
C GLU A 108 -12.48 7.64 9.41
N ARG A 109 -11.72 6.80 8.70
CA ARG A 109 -12.12 6.24 7.40
C ARG A 109 -13.29 5.27 7.60
N PRO A 110 -14.23 5.20 6.63
CA PRO A 110 -15.43 4.38 6.77
C PRO A 110 -15.05 2.88 6.76
N LEU A 111 -15.85 2.04 7.41
CA LEU A 111 -15.46 0.66 7.73
C LEU A 111 -15.23 -0.22 6.49
N GLU A 112 -15.92 0.07 5.39
CA GLU A 112 -15.73 -0.59 4.09
C GLU A 112 -14.33 -0.41 3.49
N ASP A 113 -13.59 0.67 3.81
CA ASP A 113 -12.20 0.86 3.38
C ASP A 113 -11.26 -0.23 3.96
N PHE A 114 -11.71 -0.96 4.98
CA PHE A 114 -10.96 -2.00 5.68
C PHE A 114 -11.23 -3.43 5.18
N GLU A 115 -12.15 -3.63 4.23
CA GLU A 115 -12.51 -4.96 3.70
C GLU A 115 -11.27 -5.81 3.33
N ASP A 116 -10.38 -5.25 2.50
CA ASP A 116 -9.19 -5.95 2.03
C ASP A 116 -8.15 -6.18 3.13
N LEU A 117 -8.11 -5.29 4.14
CA LEU A 117 -7.22 -5.43 5.30
C LEU A 117 -7.71 -6.54 6.22
N TYR A 118 -9.01 -6.65 6.46
CA TYR A 118 -9.65 -7.72 7.23
C TYR A 118 -9.32 -9.09 6.65
N TYR A 119 -9.52 -9.30 5.34
CA TYR A 119 -9.16 -10.57 4.70
C TYR A 119 -7.64 -10.86 4.86
N ALA A 120 -6.78 -9.87 4.60
CA ALA A 120 -5.34 -10.04 4.68
C ALA A 120 -4.82 -10.31 6.10
N VAL A 121 -5.50 -9.81 7.14
CA VAL A 121 -5.22 -10.11 8.55
C VAL A 121 -5.56 -11.57 8.87
N LEU A 122 -6.78 -12.01 8.59
CA LEU A 122 -7.23 -13.37 8.92
C LEU A 122 -6.39 -14.43 8.19
N ALA A 123 -6.14 -14.23 6.89
CA ALA A 123 -5.24 -15.07 6.10
C ALA A 123 -3.83 -15.13 6.70
N ARG A 124 -3.28 -14.00 7.16
CA ARG A 124 -1.93 -13.97 7.73
C ARG A 124 -1.86 -14.65 9.09
N MET A 125 -2.90 -14.54 9.92
CA MET A 125 -2.96 -15.26 11.21
C MET A 125 -2.93 -16.78 11.00
N GLN A 126 -3.76 -17.30 10.08
CA GLN A 126 -3.80 -18.74 9.77
C GLN A 126 -2.48 -19.24 9.16
N ASP A 127 -1.90 -18.50 8.22
CA ASP A 127 -0.61 -18.82 7.58
C ASP A 127 0.55 -18.89 8.60
N MET A 128 0.59 -17.95 9.56
CA MET A 128 1.57 -17.96 10.64
C MET A 128 1.33 -19.10 11.63
N LEU A 129 0.08 -19.40 12.01
CA LEU A 129 -0.24 -20.56 12.86
C LEU A 129 0.14 -21.89 12.19
N HIS A 130 -0.16 -22.04 10.90
CA HIS A 130 0.23 -23.21 10.12
C HIS A 130 1.76 -23.38 10.10
N THR A 131 2.49 -22.28 9.85
CA THR A 131 3.96 -22.26 9.86
C THR A 131 4.53 -22.67 11.23
N LEU A 132 3.95 -22.20 12.34
CA LEU A 132 4.38 -22.62 13.69
C LEU A 132 4.12 -24.10 13.93
N ASN A 133 2.93 -24.61 13.61
CA ASN A 133 2.62 -26.03 13.79
C ASN A 133 3.52 -26.93 12.93
N MET A 134 3.91 -26.50 11.73
CA MET A 134 4.92 -27.20 10.91
C MET A 134 6.31 -27.22 11.56
N ARG A 135 6.71 -26.17 12.27
CA ARG A 135 8.01 -26.11 12.98
C ARG A 135 8.03 -26.90 14.28
N LEU A 136 6.92 -26.88 15.03
CA LEU A 136 6.73 -27.66 16.26
C LEU A 136 6.69 -29.17 15.99
N THR A 137 5.98 -29.61 14.94
CA THR A 137 5.95 -31.03 14.52
C THR A 137 7.29 -31.52 14.00
N SER A 138 8.05 -30.66 13.32
CA SER A 138 9.40 -30.96 12.85
C SER A 138 10.47 -30.96 13.96
N GLY A 139 10.12 -30.54 15.18
CA GLY A 139 11.08 -30.39 16.29
C GLY A 139 12.07 -29.24 16.12
N PHE A 140 11.86 -28.33 15.16
CA PHE A 140 12.70 -27.12 15.01
C PHE A 140 12.47 -26.10 16.11
N ASN A 141 11.32 -26.18 16.79
CA ASN A 141 10.94 -25.31 17.89
C ASN A 141 10.15 -26.07 18.95
N THR A 142 10.12 -25.53 20.16
CA THR A 142 9.20 -25.90 21.25
C THR A 142 8.18 -24.79 21.49
N SER A 143 7.04 -25.10 22.13
CA SER A 143 6.03 -24.07 22.48
C SER A 143 6.56 -23.02 23.47
N THR A 144 7.59 -23.35 24.24
CA THR A 144 8.28 -22.45 25.18
C THR A 144 9.35 -21.58 24.54
N ASP A 145 9.70 -21.78 23.26
CA ASP A 145 10.69 -20.95 22.58
C ASP A 145 10.15 -19.53 22.38
N ALA A 146 11.00 -18.51 22.58
CA ALA A 146 10.70 -17.14 22.19
C ALA A 146 10.71 -16.98 20.66
N LEU A 147 9.73 -16.27 20.10
CA LEU A 147 9.68 -16.02 18.63
C LEU A 147 10.90 -15.26 18.11
N PHE A 148 11.49 -14.40 18.95
CA PHE A 148 12.70 -13.64 18.68
C PHE A 148 13.35 -13.27 20.04
N PRO A 149 14.62 -12.84 20.09
CA PRO A 149 15.28 -12.49 21.35
C PRO A 149 14.52 -11.41 22.12
N GLY A 150 14.05 -11.74 23.33
CA GLY A 150 13.23 -10.85 24.17
C GLY A 150 11.75 -10.73 23.75
N GLY A 151 11.29 -11.54 22.78
CA GLY A 151 9.89 -11.62 22.37
C GLY A 151 9.06 -12.59 23.22
N PRO A 152 7.73 -12.68 22.96
CA PRO A 152 6.86 -13.65 23.61
C PRO A 152 7.23 -15.09 23.24
N SER A 153 6.86 -16.05 24.09
CA SER A 153 6.94 -17.47 23.71
C SER A 153 5.94 -17.78 22.58
N ILE A 154 6.19 -18.87 21.86
CA ILE A 154 5.26 -19.39 20.84
C ILE A 154 3.87 -19.65 21.44
N ALA A 155 3.79 -20.13 22.68
CA ALA A 155 2.53 -20.33 23.40
C ALA A 155 1.81 -19.01 23.73
N ASP A 156 2.50 -18.03 24.32
CA ASP A 156 1.91 -16.73 24.68
C ASP A 156 1.43 -15.96 23.44
N TRP A 157 2.18 -16.08 22.35
CA TRP A 157 1.82 -15.49 21.07
C TRP A 157 0.62 -16.18 20.43
N HIS A 158 0.52 -17.51 20.52
CA HIS A 158 -0.66 -18.25 20.06
C HIS A 158 -1.92 -17.90 20.87
N ALA A 159 -1.81 -17.75 22.18
CA ALA A 159 -2.91 -17.28 23.03
C ALA A 159 -3.34 -15.86 22.63
N SER A 160 -2.38 -14.97 22.37
CA SER A 160 -2.64 -13.61 21.87
C SER A 160 -3.35 -13.61 20.51
N LEU A 161 -2.91 -14.44 19.56
CA LEU A 161 -3.58 -14.58 18.27
C LEU A 161 -4.98 -15.18 18.39
N THR A 162 -5.20 -16.13 19.29
CA THR A 162 -6.52 -16.74 19.51
C THR A 162 -7.50 -15.67 20.00
N ALA A 163 -7.11 -14.84 20.97
CA ALA A 163 -7.97 -13.74 21.43
C ALA A 163 -8.32 -12.72 20.32
N TYR A 164 -7.37 -12.42 19.42
CA TYR A 164 -7.64 -11.59 18.25
C TYR A 164 -8.52 -12.28 17.20
N TRP A 165 -8.39 -13.60 17.04
CA TRP A 165 -9.24 -14.39 16.14
C TRP A 165 -10.67 -14.36 16.65
N ASP A 166 -10.88 -14.60 17.94
CA ASP A 166 -12.21 -14.60 18.57
C ASP A 166 -12.92 -13.23 18.42
N ILE A 167 -12.18 -12.11 18.47
CA ILE A 167 -12.72 -10.76 18.23
C ILE A 167 -13.12 -10.55 16.77
N LEU A 168 -12.25 -10.91 15.80
CA LEU A 168 -12.52 -10.65 14.38
C LEU A 168 -13.46 -11.67 13.74
N ASN A 169 -13.53 -12.87 14.30
CA ASN A 169 -14.38 -13.98 13.87
C ASN A 169 -15.71 -14.01 14.66
N ASP A 170 -16.01 -12.99 15.46
CA ASP A 170 -17.33 -12.80 16.06
C ASP A 170 -18.36 -12.36 14.99
N ALA A 171 -19.55 -12.96 15.03
CA ALA A 171 -20.63 -12.67 14.10
C ALA A 171 -21.13 -11.22 14.19
N VAL A 172 -21.02 -10.58 15.36
CA VAL A 172 -21.46 -9.18 15.55
C VAL A 172 -20.45 -8.19 14.93
N CYS A 173 -19.16 -8.50 15.02
CA CYS A 173 -18.09 -7.76 14.33
C CYS A 173 -18.12 -7.97 12.80
N ALA A 174 -18.19 -9.22 12.35
CA ALA A 174 -18.21 -9.54 10.93
C ALA A 174 -19.48 -9.04 10.23
N ARG A 175 -20.63 -8.99 10.92
CA ARG A 175 -21.85 -8.34 10.41
C ARG A 175 -21.68 -6.84 10.19
N ALA A 176 -21.09 -6.12 11.14
CA ALA A 176 -20.90 -4.67 10.99
C ALA A 176 -20.05 -4.34 9.76
N LEU A 177 -19.02 -5.15 9.49
CA LEU A 177 -18.20 -5.02 8.28
C LEU A 177 -18.98 -5.43 7.01
N ASP A 178 -19.82 -6.47 7.06
CA ASP A 178 -20.69 -6.87 5.94
C ASP A 178 -21.70 -5.77 5.57
N ASP A 179 -22.41 -5.22 6.57
CA ASP A 179 -23.40 -4.15 6.40
C ASP A 179 -22.73 -2.85 5.88
N ALA A 180 -21.53 -2.51 6.37
CA ALA A 180 -20.75 -1.38 5.86
C ALA A 180 -20.32 -1.60 4.40
N VAL A 181 -19.83 -2.79 4.04
CA VAL A 181 -19.42 -3.13 2.67
C VAL A 181 -20.63 -3.13 1.70
N ARG A 182 -21.80 -3.60 2.13
CA ARG A 182 -23.06 -3.46 1.34
C ARG A 182 -23.41 -1.99 1.12
N GLN A 183 -23.37 -1.17 2.18
CA GLN A 183 -23.65 0.26 2.07
C GLN A 183 -22.64 0.98 1.18
N GLY A 184 -21.35 0.71 1.30
CA GLY A 184 -20.31 1.26 0.43
C GLY A 184 -20.54 0.90 -1.05
N ARG A 185 -20.96 -0.34 -1.35
CA ARG A 185 -21.37 -0.73 -2.71
C ARG A 185 -22.58 0.07 -3.20
N VAL A 186 -23.63 0.21 -2.40
CA VAL A 186 -24.80 1.03 -2.75
C VAL A 186 -24.40 2.48 -3.03
N THR A 187 -23.55 3.08 -2.19
CA THR A 187 -23.03 4.45 -2.39
C THR A 187 -22.26 4.55 -3.71
N CYS A 188 -21.34 3.63 -4.01
CA CYS A 188 -20.61 3.64 -5.28
C CYS A 188 -21.51 3.46 -6.53
N ILE A 189 -22.57 2.64 -6.45
CA ILE A 189 -23.53 2.47 -7.56
C ILE A 189 -24.33 3.77 -7.75
N TYR A 190 -24.80 4.38 -6.67
CA TYR A 190 -25.48 5.68 -6.68
C TYR A 190 -24.59 6.75 -7.35
N GLU A 191 -23.33 6.86 -6.94
CA GLU A 191 -22.36 7.79 -7.53
C GLU A 191 -22.13 7.51 -9.03
N GLU A 192 -22.06 6.25 -9.46
CA GLU A 192 -21.92 5.91 -10.87
C GLU A 192 -23.17 6.28 -11.70
N VAL A 193 -24.38 6.07 -11.17
CA VAL A 193 -25.64 6.48 -11.82
C VAL A 193 -25.68 8.00 -11.95
N MET A 194 -25.35 8.74 -10.89
CA MET A 194 -25.32 10.21 -10.91
C MET A 194 -24.24 10.76 -11.86
N ALA A 195 -23.08 10.11 -11.95
CA ALA A 195 -22.03 10.49 -12.91
C ALA A 195 -22.48 10.28 -14.38
N LYS A 196 -23.16 9.16 -14.68
CA LYS A 196 -23.73 8.88 -16.02
C LYS A 196 -24.83 9.86 -16.39
N LEU A 197 -25.68 10.23 -15.42
CA LEU A 197 -26.73 11.23 -15.61
C LEU A 197 -26.11 12.61 -15.91
N ALA A 198 -25.10 13.03 -15.13
CA ALA A 198 -24.39 14.29 -15.37
C ALA A 198 -23.64 14.34 -16.72
N ALA A 199 -23.17 13.18 -17.21
CA ALA A 199 -22.57 13.04 -18.53
C ALA A 199 -23.61 12.98 -19.68
N ASN A 200 -24.91 12.95 -19.38
CA ASN A 200 -26.01 12.70 -20.32
C ASN A 200 -25.90 11.32 -21.03
N GLU A 201 -25.26 10.34 -20.40
CA GLU A 201 -25.20 8.95 -20.89
C GLU A 201 -26.52 8.19 -20.65
N ILE A 202 -27.29 8.62 -19.64
CA ILE A 202 -28.62 8.11 -19.30
C ILE A 202 -29.59 9.28 -19.08
N GLY A 203 -30.87 9.07 -19.34
CA GLY A 203 -31.93 10.05 -19.05
C GLY A 203 -32.40 9.99 -17.59
N HIS A 204 -33.07 11.05 -17.12
CA HIS A 204 -33.61 11.15 -15.76
C HIS A 204 -34.49 9.96 -15.38
N ASP A 205 -35.52 9.65 -16.19
CA ASP A 205 -36.44 8.52 -15.94
C ASP A 205 -35.71 7.17 -15.78
N THR A 206 -34.57 6.99 -16.46
CA THR A 206 -33.73 5.79 -16.37
C THR A 206 -32.87 5.78 -15.10
N ALA A 207 -32.34 6.94 -14.71
CA ALA A 207 -31.62 7.09 -13.46
C ALA A 207 -32.56 6.86 -12.26
N ASP A 208 -33.74 7.47 -12.27
CA ASP A 208 -34.75 7.31 -11.20
C ASP A 208 -35.17 5.84 -11.04
N ALA A 209 -35.42 5.12 -12.14
CA ALA A 209 -35.72 3.69 -12.11
C ALA A 209 -34.56 2.84 -11.53
N PHE A 210 -33.30 3.12 -11.89
CA PHE A 210 -32.15 2.42 -11.32
C PHE A 210 -31.95 2.74 -9.83
N LEU A 211 -32.19 3.98 -9.41
CA LEU A 211 -32.11 4.37 -8.00
C LEU A 211 -33.23 3.71 -7.18
N GLU A 212 -34.46 3.67 -7.70
CA GLU A 212 -35.58 2.97 -7.09
C GLU A 212 -35.26 1.47 -6.92
N GLU A 213 -34.75 0.79 -7.96
CA GLU A 213 -34.32 -0.61 -7.87
C GLU A 213 -33.20 -0.81 -6.84
N LEU A 214 -32.18 0.06 -6.85
CA LEU A 214 -31.04 0.01 -5.92
C LEU A 214 -31.49 0.11 -4.45
N PHE A 215 -32.38 1.04 -4.12
CA PHE A 215 -32.86 1.21 -2.74
C PHE A 215 -33.82 0.10 -2.30
N HIS A 216 -34.68 -0.41 -3.19
CA HIS A 216 -35.52 -1.58 -2.90
C HIS A 216 -34.74 -2.90 -2.80
N SER A 217 -33.53 -2.97 -3.37
CA SER A 217 -32.67 -4.16 -3.38
C SER A 217 -31.43 -4.05 -2.48
N LYS A 218 -31.32 -3.00 -1.66
CA LYS A 218 -30.17 -2.78 -0.75
C LYS A 218 -29.80 -4.03 0.05
N ASP A 219 -30.76 -4.70 0.68
CA ASP A 219 -30.50 -5.90 1.50
C ASP A 219 -30.03 -7.11 0.68
N LYS A 220 -30.27 -7.10 -0.64
CA LYS A 220 -29.78 -8.10 -1.61
C LYS A 220 -28.44 -7.72 -2.25
N THR A 221 -27.94 -6.52 -2.01
CA THR A 221 -26.61 -6.11 -2.48
C THR A 221 -25.56 -7.02 -1.85
N GLU A 222 -24.59 -7.47 -2.64
CA GLU A 222 -23.54 -8.35 -2.14
C GLU A 222 -22.77 -7.68 -0.99
N GLY A 223 -22.59 -8.41 0.11
CA GLY A 223 -21.74 -8.04 1.24
C GLY A 223 -20.31 -8.57 1.08
N MET A 224 -19.60 -8.82 2.17
CA MET A 224 -18.25 -9.39 2.12
C MET A 224 -18.18 -10.66 1.25
N LEU A 225 -17.02 -10.86 0.64
CA LEU A 225 -16.71 -12.05 -0.14
C LEU A 225 -16.45 -13.23 0.81
N TRP A 226 -17.38 -14.18 0.83
CA TRP A 226 -17.30 -15.39 1.67
C TRP A 226 -16.29 -16.39 1.12
N ILE A 227 -15.05 -16.28 1.60
CA ILE A 227 -13.95 -17.20 1.27
C ILE A 227 -13.91 -18.32 2.32
N ALA A 228 -14.07 -19.56 1.88
CA ALA A 228 -14.15 -20.73 2.75
C ALA A 228 -13.00 -20.78 3.77
N ASP A 229 -13.38 -20.84 5.05
CA ASP A 229 -12.52 -20.86 6.22
C ASP A 229 -11.45 -19.74 6.28
N TRP A 230 -11.63 -18.62 5.57
CA TRP A 230 -10.62 -17.56 5.39
C TRP A 230 -9.26 -18.06 4.91
N ASN A 231 -9.24 -19.19 4.19
CA ASN A 231 -8.04 -19.91 3.79
C ASN A 231 -7.01 -18.96 3.11
N PRO A 232 -5.73 -18.94 3.55
CA PRO A 232 -4.76 -17.94 3.09
C PRO A 232 -4.51 -17.97 1.58
N VAL A 233 -4.64 -19.15 0.94
CA VAL A 233 -4.52 -19.30 -0.50
C VAL A 233 -5.73 -18.72 -1.22
N GLY A 234 -6.94 -18.98 -0.71
CA GLY A 234 -8.19 -18.44 -1.26
C GLY A 234 -8.24 -16.91 -1.18
N VAL A 235 -7.91 -16.37 0.00
CA VAL A 235 -7.77 -14.92 0.22
C VAL A 235 -6.68 -14.32 -0.67
N GLY A 236 -5.52 -14.97 -0.76
CA GLY A 236 -4.42 -14.53 -1.63
C GLY A 236 -4.84 -14.41 -3.09
N VAL A 237 -5.54 -15.43 -3.64
CA VAL A 237 -6.05 -15.42 -5.02
C VAL A 237 -7.11 -14.33 -5.22
N ALA A 238 -8.04 -14.16 -4.27
CA ALA A 238 -9.08 -13.13 -4.36
C ALA A 238 -8.49 -11.71 -4.38
N LEU A 239 -7.57 -11.41 -3.46
CA LEU A 239 -6.87 -10.12 -3.38
C LEU A 239 -5.97 -9.91 -4.60
N GLU A 240 -5.20 -10.90 -5.04
CA GLU A 240 -4.39 -10.81 -6.26
C GLU A 240 -5.25 -10.48 -7.48
N GLN A 241 -6.42 -11.11 -7.62
CA GLN A 241 -7.34 -10.84 -8.72
C GLN A 241 -8.01 -9.46 -8.63
N LYS A 242 -8.39 -8.99 -7.43
CA LYS A 242 -8.93 -7.63 -7.19
C LYS A 242 -7.90 -6.56 -7.56
N TYR A 243 -6.65 -6.73 -7.14
CA TYR A 243 -5.59 -5.73 -7.29
C TYR A 243 -4.74 -5.86 -8.57
N ARG A 244 -4.91 -6.92 -9.37
CA ARG A 244 -4.07 -7.25 -10.54
C ARG A 244 -3.85 -6.06 -11.48
N THR A 245 -4.94 -5.39 -11.86
CA THR A 245 -4.89 -4.26 -12.81
C THR A 245 -4.24 -3.04 -12.17
N LEU A 246 -4.63 -2.68 -10.95
CA LEU A 246 -4.05 -1.56 -10.20
C LEU A 246 -2.53 -1.69 -10.05
N PHE A 247 -2.01 -2.84 -9.60
CA PHE A 247 -0.57 -3.01 -9.41
C PHE A 247 0.21 -3.07 -10.74
N LYS A 248 -0.41 -3.55 -11.83
CA LYS A 248 0.15 -3.41 -13.19
C LYS A 248 0.31 -1.95 -13.56
N VAL A 249 -0.75 -1.13 -13.42
CA VAL A 249 -0.71 0.30 -13.76
C VAL A 249 0.29 1.08 -12.89
N LEU A 250 0.32 0.83 -11.57
CA LEU A 250 1.31 1.40 -10.66
C LEU A 250 2.75 1.11 -11.13
N LYS A 251 3.05 -0.16 -11.45
CA LYS A 251 4.37 -0.59 -11.92
C LYS A 251 4.77 0.05 -13.25
N GLU A 252 3.81 0.30 -14.15
CA GLU A 252 4.02 1.02 -15.40
C GLU A 252 4.37 2.50 -15.16
N GLU A 253 3.60 3.20 -14.31
CA GLU A 253 3.83 4.61 -13.97
C GLU A 253 5.13 4.82 -13.19
N ASP A 254 5.47 3.96 -12.22
CA ASP A 254 6.75 4.01 -11.51
C ASP A 254 7.93 3.78 -12.45
N ALA A 255 7.81 2.83 -13.40
CA ALA A 255 8.83 2.60 -14.42
C ALA A 255 8.98 3.81 -15.37
N LYS A 256 7.88 4.49 -15.72
CA LYS A 256 7.85 5.71 -16.52
C LYS A 256 8.48 6.90 -15.78
N HIS A 257 8.15 7.11 -14.50
CA HIS A 257 8.79 8.10 -13.64
C HIS A 257 10.29 7.83 -13.47
N ALA A 258 10.71 6.58 -13.28
CA ALA A 258 12.12 6.21 -13.20
C ALA A 258 12.88 6.49 -14.51
N ARG A 259 12.27 6.20 -15.67
CA ARG A 259 12.83 6.55 -17.00
C ARG A 259 12.97 8.06 -17.16
N GLU A 260 11.94 8.83 -16.81
CA GLU A 260 11.97 10.29 -16.94
C GLU A 260 13.00 10.94 -15.98
N LYS A 261 13.11 10.47 -14.73
CA LYS A 261 14.16 10.87 -13.79
C LYS A 261 15.56 10.61 -14.36
N ARG A 262 15.77 9.46 -15.03
CA ARG A 262 17.02 9.10 -15.72
C ARG A 262 17.30 9.93 -16.98
N ARG A 263 16.27 10.47 -17.66
CA ARG A 263 16.45 11.44 -18.76
C ARG A 263 16.84 12.81 -18.20
N ARG A 264 16.11 13.29 -17.20
CA ARG A 264 16.37 14.58 -16.53
C ARG A 264 17.75 14.64 -15.86
N SER A 265 18.29 13.54 -15.34
CA SER A 265 19.65 13.52 -14.78
C SER A 265 20.76 13.57 -15.85
N LYS A 266 20.48 13.15 -17.10
CA LYS A 266 21.43 13.17 -18.22
C LYS A 266 21.48 14.53 -18.93
N MET A 267 20.35 15.23 -19.04
CA MET A 267 20.26 16.54 -19.71
C MET A 267 21.21 17.64 -19.15
N PRO A 268 21.34 17.90 -17.84
CA PRO A 268 22.18 19.00 -17.34
C PRO A 268 23.67 18.76 -17.65
N ALA A 269 24.13 17.51 -17.67
CA ALA A 269 25.49 17.17 -18.08
C ALA A 269 25.74 17.47 -19.57
N GLN A 270 24.71 17.41 -20.41
CA GLN A 270 24.80 17.71 -21.85
C GLN A 270 24.65 19.21 -22.12
N GLU A 271 23.74 19.92 -21.45
CA GLU A 271 23.62 21.38 -21.56
C GLU A 271 24.86 22.13 -21.05
N LEU A 272 25.46 21.69 -19.94
CA LEU A 272 26.71 22.28 -19.43
C LEU A 272 27.87 22.05 -20.40
N LYS A 273 27.91 20.92 -21.10
CA LYS A 273 28.89 20.68 -22.19
C LYS A 273 28.62 21.58 -23.39
N ILE A 274 27.36 21.74 -23.82
CA ILE A 274 26.98 22.62 -24.95
C ILE A 274 27.27 24.10 -24.63
N LYS A 275 27.00 24.57 -23.40
CA LYS A 275 27.32 25.95 -22.99
C LYS A 275 28.85 26.17 -22.91
N LYS A 276 29.63 25.18 -22.50
CA LYS A 276 31.11 25.26 -22.52
C LYS A 276 31.72 25.21 -23.93
N THR A 277 31.11 24.53 -24.91
CA THR A 277 31.60 24.53 -26.30
C THR A 277 31.10 25.74 -27.11
N ARG A 278 29.92 26.30 -26.82
CA ARG A 278 29.42 27.54 -27.45
C ARG A 278 30.12 28.83 -26.99
N SER A 279 30.97 28.80 -25.96
CA SER A 279 31.60 30.01 -25.40
C SER A 279 32.90 30.47 -26.07
N LYS A 280 33.48 29.69 -27.00
CA LYS A 280 34.84 29.94 -27.52
C LYS A 280 34.96 30.52 -28.94
N SER A 281 33.88 31.00 -29.56
CA SER A 281 33.98 31.67 -30.87
C SER A 281 32.97 32.82 -31.04
N PRO A 282 33.41 34.09 -30.92
CA PRO A 282 32.59 35.26 -31.23
C PRO A 282 32.03 35.22 -32.67
N ARG A 283 32.83 34.73 -33.64
CA ARG A 283 32.39 34.54 -35.04
C ARG A 283 31.17 33.64 -35.18
N LYS A 284 31.04 32.57 -34.37
CA LYS A 284 29.87 31.68 -34.43
C LYS A 284 28.63 32.26 -33.78
N ARG A 285 28.74 33.18 -32.82
CA ARG A 285 27.58 33.95 -32.31
C ARG A 285 27.05 34.89 -33.39
N ALA A 286 27.89 35.78 -33.92
CA ALA A 286 27.50 36.76 -34.95
C ALA A 286 27.02 36.13 -36.28
N SER A 287 27.25 34.84 -36.50
CA SER A 287 26.71 34.08 -37.65
C SER A 287 25.35 33.43 -37.37
N ILE A 288 25.02 33.15 -36.10
CA ILE A 288 23.70 32.63 -35.70
C ILE A 288 22.73 33.80 -35.52
N GLU A 289 23.21 34.92 -34.98
CA GLU A 289 22.47 36.17 -34.79
C GLU A 289 21.95 36.70 -36.15
N ARG A 290 22.83 36.87 -37.14
CA ARG A 290 22.44 37.20 -38.53
C ARG A 290 21.50 36.21 -39.21
N MET A 291 21.51 34.94 -38.80
CA MET A 291 20.62 33.92 -39.36
C MET A 291 19.22 33.99 -38.72
N LEU A 292 19.14 34.37 -37.45
CA LEU A 292 17.88 34.67 -36.75
C LEU A 292 17.26 35.97 -37.27
N GLU A 293 18.05 37.03 -37.44
CA GLU A 293 17.63 38.29 -38.05
C GLU A 293 17.05 38.05 -39.45
N GLY A 294 17.77 37.36 -40.34
CA GLY A 294 17.28 37.02 -41.68
C GLY A 294 16.05 36.09 -41.70
N MET A 295 15.85 35.25 -40.68
CA MET A 295 14.61 34.48 -40.53
C MET A 295 13.43 35.33 -40.07
N GLN A 296 13.65 36.32 -39.20
CA GLN A 296 12.61 37.25 -38.76
C GLN A 296 12.20 38.19 -39.90
N GLU A 297 13.16 38.70 -40.67
CA GLU A 297 12.88 39.46 -41.91
C GLU A 297 12.11 38.62 -42.93
N GLY A 298 12.51 37.35 -43.14
CA GLY A 298 11.79 36.44 -44.04
C GLY A 298 10.34 36.14 -43.61
N LEU A 299 10.08 36.05 -42.30
CA LEU A 299 8.72 35.89 -41.76
C LEU A 299 7.88 37.16 -41.92
N ALA A 300 8.46 38.34 -41.71
CA ALA A 300 7.76 39.62 -41.92
C ALA A 300 7.34 39.79 -43.40
N VAL A 301 8.24 39.50 -44.34
CA VAL A 301 7.95 39.57 -45.79
C VAL A 301 6.85 38.59 -46.22
N LEU A 302 6.72 37.43 -45.56
CA LEU A 302 5.64 36.48 -45.82
C LEU A 302 4.30 36.92 -45.20
N GLN A 303 4.30 37.69 -44.10
CA GLN A 303 3.07 38.26 -43.54
C GLN A 303 2.52 39.41 -44.38
N ASP A 304 3.36 40.34 -44.84
CA ASP A 304 2.91 41.44 -45.71
C ASP A 304 2.34 40.92 -47.04
N ARG A 305 2.95 39.87 -47.61
CA ARG A 305 2.51 39.32 -48.90
C ARG A 305 1.24 38.45 -48.82
N ALA A 306 0.75 38.14 -47.62
CA ALA A 306 -0.50 37.40 -47.41
C ALA A 306 -1.75 38.32 -47.42
N GLY A 307 -1.57 39.64 -47.36
CA GLY A 307 -2.68 40.60 -47.29
C GLY A 307 -3.30 41.01 -48.63
N GLU A 308 -2.67 40.70 -49.78
CA GLU A 308 -2.94 41.38 -51.06
C GLU A 308 -3.45 40.48 -52.19
N VAL A 309 -4.03 39.30 -51.86
CA VAL A 309 -4.71 38.43 -52.84
C VAL A 309 -6.19 38.26 -52.49
N GLY A 310 -6.92 39.37 -52.63
CA GLY A 310 -8.37 39.37 -52.71
C GLY A 310 -8.86 39.14 -54.15
N GLU A 311 -9.99 38.44 -54.27
CA GLU A 311 -10.87 38.39 -55.46
C GLU A 311 -10.26 38.12 -56.85
N HIS A 312 -10.24 36.84 -57.26
CA HIS A 312 -10.89 36.35 -58.49
C HIS A 312 -10.58 34.85 -58.70
N GLY A 313 -11.58 34.03 -59.05
CA GLY A 313 -11.33 32.63 -59.44
C GLY A 313 -12.53 31.68 -59.34
N ARG A 314 -13.31 31.55 -60.42
CA ARG A 314 -14.32 30.49 -60.58
C ARG A 314 -13.66 29.11 -60.82
N VAL A 315 -14.29 28.07 -60.27
CA VAL A 315 -14.59 26.74 -60.89
C VAL A 315 -13.48 26.02 -61.68
N VAL A 316 -13.14 24.80 -61.26
CA VAL A 316 -13.27 23.53 -62.04
C VAL A 316 -12.94 22.36 -61.10
N GLY A 317 -13.63 21.22 -61.26
CA GLY A 317 -13.47 20.06 -60.37
C GLY A 317 -12.22 19.21 -60.64
N GLY A 318 -11.83 18.40 -59.64
CA GLY A 318 -10.69 17.49 -59.72
C GLY A 318 -10.84 16.28 -58.79
N SER A 319 -11.25 15.16 -59.37
CA SER A 319 -11.09 13.76 -58.95
C SER A 319 -10.72 13.44 -57.49
N HIS A 320 -11.68 12.87 -56.77
CA HIS A 320 -11.44 12.09 -55.55
C HIS A 320 -10.65 10.81 -55.91
N MET A 321 -9.51 10.57 -55.26
CA MET A 321 -8.82 9.27 -55.33
C MET A 321 -9.00 8.52 -54.01
N ASP A 322 -9.64 7.36 -54.10
CA ASP A 322 -9.79 6.43 -53.00
C ASP A 322 -8.43 5.83 -52.59
N ALA A 323 -8.10 5.92 -51.30
CA ALA A 323 -6.97 5.23 -50.69
C ALA A 323 -7.45 3.98 -49.93
N GLN A 324 -8.12 3.06 -50.62
CA GLN A 324 -8.34 1.70 -50.13
C GLN A 324 -7.18 0.78 -50.52
N GLN A 325 -6.23 0.54 -49.60
CA GLN A 325 -5.69 -0.80 -49.29
C GLN A 325 -4.49 -0.73 -48.33
N VAL A 326 -4.54 -1.57 -47.30
CA VAL A 326 -3.52 -2.57 -46.87
C VAL A 326 -3.92 -3.04 -45.46
N GLY A 327 -3.92 -4.36 -45.23
CA GLY A 327 -3.93 -4.90 -43.85
C GLY A 327 -5.15 -5.72 -43.41
N LYS A 328 -5.63 -6.67 -44.22
CA LYS A 328 -6.35 -7.85 -43.70
C LYS A 328 -5.82 -9.11 -44.38
N ASP A 329 -5.07 -9.90 -43.62
CA ASP A 329 -5.06 -11.37 -43.71
C ASP A 329 -4.28 -11.94 -42.53
N MET A 330 -5.00 -12.41 -41.51
CA MET A 330 -4.48 -13.43 -40.58
C MET A 330 -5.65 -14.29 -40.14
N ARG A 331 -5.81 -15.41 -40.84
CA ARG A 331 -6.90 -16.37 -40.68
C ARG A 331 -6.50 -17.35 -39.58
N VAL A 332 -7.08 -17.22 -38.38
CA VAL A 332 -6.90 -18.20 -37.31
C VAL A 332 -7.97 -19.27 -37.45
N GLU A 333 -7.50 -20.48 -37.72
CA GLU A 333 -8.24 -21.73 -37.76
C GLU A 333 -8.66 -22.09 -36.32
N VAL A 334 -9.96 -22.21 -36.05
CA VAL A 334 -10.48 -22.67 -34.75
C VAL A 334 -11.12 -24.02 -34.95
N ASP A 335 -10.46 -25.03 -34.39
CA ASP A 335 -10.87 -26.42 -34.52
C ASP A 335 -12.18 -26.76 -33.80
N ARG A 336 -12.88 -27.72 -34.40
CA ARG A 336 -14.19 -28.23 -34.02
C ARG A 336 -14.03 -29.51 -33.17
N TYR A 337 -14.30 -29.46 -31.87
CA TYR A 337 -14.62 -30.65 -31.06
C TYR A 337 -15.52 -30.31 -29.87
N GLY A 338 -16.45 -31.22 -29.51
CA GLY A 338 -17.14 -31.15 -28.21
C GLY A 338 -18.68 -31.29 -28.17
N GLN A 339 -19.31 -32.07 -29.06
CA GLN A 339 -20.65 -32.60 -28.72
C GLN A 339 -20.51 -33.73 -27.70
N GLY A 340 -21.22 -33.64 -26.57
CA GLY A 340 -21.37 -34.71 -25.57
C GLY A 340 -22.82 -34.74 -25.09
N GLN A 341 -23.47 -35.90 -25.23
CA GLN A 341 -24.92 -36.05 -25.04
C GLN A 341 -25.30 -36.44 -23.60
N HIS A 342 -26.53 -36.10 -23.22
CA HIS A 342 -27.21 -36.67 -22.05
C HIS A 342 -27.49 -38.17 -22.22
N ALA A 343 -27.38 -38.94 -21.12
CA ALA A 343 -28.38 -39.93 -20.67
C ALA A 343 -27.95 -40.59 -19.35
N GLY A 344 -28.92 -40.98 -18.50
CA GLY A 344 -28.71 -42.04 -17.51
C GLY A 344 -29.06 -41.70 -16.06
N ASP A 345 -30.35 -41.73 -15.71
CA ASP A 345 -30.77 -42.06 -14.34
C ASP A 345 -30.32 -43.49 -13.99
N HIS A 346 -29.90 -43.73 -12.76
CA HIS A 346 -30.28 -44.94 -12.03
C HIS A 346 -30.05 -44.80 -10.51
N ASP A 347 -31.14 -45.00 -9.77
CA ASP A 347 -31.19 -45.10 -8.31
C ASP A 347 -30.69 -46.48 -7.83
N SER A 348 -29.83 -46.50 -6.80
CA SER A 348 -29.84 -47.51 -5.72
C SER A 348 -28.76 -47.22 -4.67
N GLY A 349 -29.18 -47.13 -3.40
CA GLY A 349 -28.29 -46.87 -2.28
C GLY A 349 -27.42 -48.07 -1.88
N GLY A 350 -26.10 -47.87 -1.83
CA GLY A 350 -25.16 -48.80 -1.21
C GLY A 350 -23.86 -48.09 -0.85
N GLN A 351 -23.49 -48.06 0.45
CA GLN A 351 -22.20 -47.53 0.89
C GLN A 351 -21.06 -48.47 0.51
N ILE A 352 -20.60 -48.37 -0.73
CA ILE A 352 -19.37 -49.01 -1.20
C ILE A 352 -18.19 -48.24 -0.58
N GLN A 353 -17.48 -48.86 0.37
CA GLN A 353 -16.19 -48.34 0.81
C GLN A 353 -15.24 -48.30 -0.41
N PRO A 354 -14.60 -47.16 -0.73
CA PRO A 354 -13.76 -47.06 -1.90
C PRO A 354 -12.60 -48.06 -1.80
N PRO A 355 -12.23 -48.77 -2.90
CA PRO A 355 -11.13 -49.71 -2.87
C PRO A 355 -9.85 -49.04 -2.38
N ARG A 356 -9.15 -49.65 -1.41
CA ARG A 356 -7.96 -49.07 -0.74
C ARG A 356 -6.85 -48.57 -1.68
N GLY A 357 -6.81 -49.04 -2.93
CA GLY A 357 -5.91 -48.53 -3.97
C GLY A 357 -6.15 -47.06 -4.36
N TYR A 358 -7.41 -46.59 -4.38
CA TYR A 358 -7.72 -45.19 -4.73
C TYR A 358 -7.21 -44.20 -3.69
N GLU A 359 -7.29 -44.54 -2.40
CA GLU A 359 -6.76 -43.68 -1.34
C GLU A 359 -5.22 -43.53 -1.46
N TRP A 360 -4.51 -44.60 -1.83
CA TRP A 360 -3.07 -44.56 -2.05
C TRP A 360 -2.71 -43.72 -3.29
N GLN A 361 -3.42 -43.89 -4.41
CA GLN A 361 -3.22 -43.06 -5.60
C GLN A 361 -3.49 -41.58 -5.31
N ALA A 362 -4.56 -41.24 -4.59
CA ALA A 362 -4.87 -39.87 -4.18
C ALA A 362 -3.87 -39.27 -3.18
N LYS A 363 -3.18 -40.09 -2.37
CA LYS A 363 -2.05 -39.66 -1.53
C LYS A 363 -0.80 -39.41 -2.37
N THR A 364 -0.45 -40.34 -3.26
CA THR A 364 0.70 -40.21 -4.17
C THR A 364 0.57 -39.00 -5.10
N GLN A 365 -0.63 -38.72 -5.61
CA GLN A 365 -0.91 -37.54 -6.44
C GLN A 365 -0.80 -36.22 -5.64
N ARG A 366 -1.23 -36.19 -4.36
CA ARG A 366 -1.02 -35.04 -3.49
C ARG A 366 0.46 -34.81 -3.15
N VAL A 367 1.21 -35.88 -2.87
CA VAL A 367 2.67 -35.80 -2.65
C VAL A 367 3.41 -35.33 -3.90
N SER A 368 3.00 -35.78 -5.11
CA SER A 368 3.63 -35.32 -6.35
C SER A 368 3.31 -33.85 -6.65
N ALA A 369 2.07 -33.40 -6.43
CA ALA A 369 1.68 -32.00 -6.57
C ALA A 369 2.44 -31.09 -5.58
N TYR A 370 2.56 -31.49 -4.30
CA TYR A 370 3.33 -30.75 -3.30
C TYR A 370 4.84 -30.73 -3.64
N THR A 371 5.38 -31.83 -4.15
CA THR A 371 6.78 -31.90 -4.62
C THR A 371 7.02 -30.98 -5.82
N GLN A 372 6.06 -30.90 -6.76
CA GLN A 372 6.12 -29.96 -7.88
C GLN A 372 6.02 -28.50 -7.43
N TYR A 373 5.15 -28.20 -6.46
CA TYR A 373 5.05 -26.88 -5.83
C TYR A 373 6.39 -26.44 -5.21
N LEU A 374 7.00 -27.28 -4.35
CA LEU A 374 8.29 -26.99 -3.73
C LEU A 374 9.42 -26.83 -4.77
N ARG A 375 9.44 -27.63 -5.84
CA ARG A 375 10.39 -27.46 -6.96
C ARG A 375 10.16 -26.16 -7.74
N GLY A 376 8.90 -25.75 -7.91
CA GLY A 376 8.52 -24.48 -8.52
C GLY A 376 9.01 -23.30 -7.69
N GLN A 377 8.80 -23.34 -6.38
CA GLN A 377 9.27 -22.32 -5.43
C GLN A 377 10.81 -22.23 -5.39
N ALA A 378 11.51 -23.36 -5.26
CA ALA A 378 12.97 -23.38 -5.31
C ALA A 378 13.54 -22.86 -6.65
N SER A 379 12.87 -23.14 -7.78
CA SER A 379 13.24 -22.61 -9.10
C SER A 379 12.98 -21.10 -9.22
N HIS A 380 11.91 -20.60 -8.59
CA HIS A 380 11.58 -19.18 -8.52
C HIS A 380 12.64 -18.41 -7.72
N ASP A 381 13.01 -18.93 -6.54
CA ASP A 381 14.00 -18.32 -5.65
C ASP A 381 15.40 -18.35 -6.28
N SER A 382 15.75 -19.44 -6.97
CA SER A 382 16.98 -19.54 -7.75
C SER A 382 17.05 -18.50 -8.87
N ARG A 383 15.94 -18.29 -9.61
CA ARG A 383 15.87 -17.24 -10.64
C ARG A 383 16.00 -15.85 -10.04
N SER A 384 15.30 -15.57 -8.93
CA SER A 384 15.38 -14.28 -8.23
C SER A 384 16.82 -13.97 -7.78
N THR A 385 17.53 -14.98 -7.26
CA THR A 385 18.93 -14.88 -6.84
C THR A 385 19.87 -14.56 -8.01
N VAL A 386 19.70 -15.22 -9.17
CA VAL A 386 20.51 -14.98 -10.38
C VAL A 386 20.23 -13.60 -11.00
N PHE A 387 19.00 -13.10 -10.93
CA PHE A 387 18.68 -11.73 -11.33
C PHE A 387 19.24 -10.68 -10.34
N GLY A 388 19.38 -11.02 -9.05
CA GLY A 388 20.06 -10.16 -8.08
C GLY A 388 21.55 -9.96 -8.39
N THR A 389 22.27 -11.04 -8.70
CA THR A 389 23.74 -10.97 -8.90
C THR A 389 24.16 -10.41 -10.26
N THR A 390 23.29 -10.45 -11.28
CA THR A 390 23.61 -9.94 -12.63
C THR A 390 23.51 -8.42 -12.75
N TYR A 391 22.82 -7.71 -11.85
CA TYR A 391 22.75 -6.24 -11.86
C TYR A 391 23.91 -5.54 -11.14
N ASP A 392 24.56 -6.18 -10.16
CA ASP A 392 25.72 -5.60 -9.46
C ASP A 392 27.06 -5.77 -10.20
N SER A 393 27.13 -6.61 -11.24
CA SER A 393 28.39 -6.96 -11.92
C SER A 393 28.65 -6.22 -13.25
N LEU A 394 27.85 -5.21 -13.62
CA LEU A 394 27.89 -4.57 -14.95
C LEU A 394 28.37 -3.11 -14.97
N ASP A 395 28.94 -2.60 -13.87
CA ASP A 395 29.45 -1.21 -13.77
C ASP A 395 31.00 -1.12 -13.71
N GLY A 396 31.69 -2.04 -14.39
CA GLY A 396 33.15 -2.11 -14.41
C GLY A 396 33.75 -2.45 -15.78
N GLY A 397 34.47 -1.49 -16.38
CA GLY A 397 35.51 -1.77 -17.39
C GLY A 397 35.14 -1.58 -18.86
N THR A 398 34.96 -0.33 -19.31
CA THR A 398 35.08 -0.01 -20.75
C THR A 398 36.56 0.11 -21.12
N LEU A 399 37.17 -0.96 -21.63
CA LEU A 399 38.54 -0.94 -22.16
C LEU A 399 38.60 -0.13 -23.46
N GLY A 400 39.32 0.99 -23.44
CA GLY A 400 39.63 1.79 -24.62
C GLY A 400 41.02 1.48 -25.16
N ASN A 401 41.11 1.06 -26.42
CA ASN A 401 42.38 0.83 -27.11
C ASN A 401 43.13 2.14 -27.38
N SER A 402 44.44 2.18 -27.11
CA SER A 402 45.43 2.95 -27.89
C SER A 402 46.83 2.34 -27.71
N PRO A 403 47.67 2.28 -28.75
CA PRO A 403 48.97 1.61 -28.71
C PRO A 403 50.14 2.57 -28.44
N GLY A 404 51.14 2.07 -27.70
CA GLY A 404 52.56 2.43 -27.85
C GLY A 404 53.07 3.72 -27.18
N ALA A 405 53.87 3.54 -26.10
CA ALA A 405 55.14 4.24 -25.87
C ALA A 405 55.85 3.62 -24.65
N ASP A 406 57.19 3.54 -24.69
CA ASP A 406 58.02 2.93 -23.66
C ASP A 406 58.38 3.87 -22.48
N MET A 407 58.98 3.23 -21.45
CA MET A 407 59.99 3.76 -20.51
C MET A 407 59.58 4.55 -19.25
N ALA A 408 60.33 4.18 -18.21
CA ALA A 408 60.75 4.91 -17.00
C ALA A 408 59.89 4.80 -15.72
N ASP A 409 60.59 4.36 -14.66
CA ASP A 409 60.19 4.45 -13.25
C ASP A 409 59.84 5.88 -12.81
N THR A 410 58.92 6.01 -11.86
CA THR A 410 59.19 6.73 -10.59
C THR A 410 58.09 6.51 -9.55
N ASP A 411 58.50 6.58 -8.29
CA ASP A 411 57.71 6.46 -7.06
C ASP A 411 56.31 7.09 -7.10
N THR A 412 55.31 6.39 -6.56
CA THR A 412 54.12 7.03 -5.96
C THR A 412 53.56 6.20 -4.81
N ASP A 413 54.35 6.05 -3.75
CA ASP A 413 53.80 5.72 -2.43
C ASP A 413 53.26 7.00 -1.75
N MET A 414 52.38 6.86 -0.74
CA MET A 414 51.71 7.94 0.02
C MET A 414 50.53 8.71 -0.62
N MET A 415 49.39 8.03 -0.87
CA MET A 415 48.06 8.70 -0.90
C MET A 415 46.92 7.97 -0.15
N GLY A 416 47.21 6.91 0.63
CA GLY A 416 46.18 6.10 1.30
C GLY A 416 45.37 6.80 2.41
N PHE A 417 45.97 7.73 3.16
CA PHE A 417 45.41 8.18 4.45
C PHE A 417 44.38 9.33 4.42
N LYS A 418 44.12 9.96 3.26
CA LYS A 418 43.16 11.09 3.18
C LYS A 418 41.75 10.69 2.73
N ALA A 419 41.57 9.53 2.09
CA ALA A 419 40.26 9.07 1.64
C ALA A 419 39.36 8.63 2.82
N GLU A 420 39.90 7.89 3.78
CA GLU A 420 39.13 7.37 4.92
C GLU A 420 38.59 8.47 5.83
N GLN A 421 39.37 9.52 6.13
CA GLN A 421 38.87 10.60 7.00
C GLN A 421 37.72 11.38 6.36
N VAL A 422 37.76 11.61 5.04
CA VAL A 422 36.65 12.23 4.31
C VAL A 422 35.40 11.33 4.31
N LEU A 423 35.58 10.01 4.20
CA LEU A 423 34.48 9.04 4.26
C LEU A 423 33.84 9.01 5.66
N VAL A 424 34.64 8.92 6.73
CA VAL A 424 34.15 8.87 8.12
C VAL A 424 33.43 10.15 8.53
N VAL A 425 33.94 11.33 8.13
CA VAL A 425 33.26 12.62 8.37
C VAL A 425 31.92 12.68 7.63
N ARG A 426 31.86 12.19 6.39
CA ARG A 426 30.63 12.18 5.59
C ARG A 426 29.59 11.19 6.12
N ILE A 427 30.02 10.01 6.59
CA ILE A 427 29.14 9.04 7.26
C ILE A 427 28.60 9.62 8.58
N ARG A 428 29.46 10.23 9.43
CA ARG A 428 29.01 10.89 10.67
C ARG A 428 28.01 12.02 10.39
N SER A 429 28.25 12.84 9.36
CA SER A 429 27.32 13.91 8.94
C SER A 429 25.95 13.35 8.51
N LEU A 430 25.92 12.26 7.74
CA LEU A 430 24.67 11.61 7.32
C LEU A 430 23.93 10.93 8.47
N VAL A 431 24.65 10.31 9.41
CA VAL A 431 24.05 9.73 10.63
C VAL A 431 23.45 10.82 11.52
N LEU A 432 24.13 11.97 11.68
CA LEU A 432 23.62 13.10 12.44
C LEU A 432 22.44 13.81 11.74
N GLN A 433 22.47 13.96 10.41
CA GLN A 433 21.29 14.45 9.67
C GLN A 433 20.10 13.52 9.81
N LYS A 434 20.30 12.20 9.71
CA LYS A 434 19.21 11.22 9.92
C LYS A 434 18.68 11.27 11.35
N ALA A 435 19.56 11.34 12.35
CA ALA A 435 19.16 11.49 13.74
C ALA A 435 18.37 12.78 14.00
N HIS A 436 18.75 13.92 13.39
CA HIS A 436 17.99 15.18 13.49
C HIS A 436 16.63 15.11 12.79
N VAL A 437 16.53 14.44 11.63
CA VAL A 437 15.24 14.23 10.95
C VAL A 437 14.35 13.30 11.77
N ASP A 438 14.88 12.20 12.32
CA ASP A 438 14.13 11.29 13.18
C ASP A 438 13.70 11.95 14.52
N LEU A 439 14.52 12.86 15.09
CA LEU A 439 14.15 13.62 16.29
C LEU A 439 13.08 14.68 15.97
N ALA A 440 13.22 15.44 14.88
CA ALA A 440 12.24 16.44 14.47
C ALA A 440 10.89 15.79 14.08
N PHE A 441 10.93 14.60 13.48
CA PHE A 441 9.74 13.81 13.19
C PHE A 441 9.08 13.30 14.49
N ARG A 442 9.86 12.86 15.49
CA ARG A 442 9.33 12.41 16.79
C ARG A 442 8.81 13.55 17.67
N SER A 443 9.44 14.72 17.68
CA SER A 443 8.94 15.88 18.44
C SER A 443 7.59 16.34 17.90
N ARG A 444 7.46 16.47 16.56
CA ARG A 444 6.22 16.90 15.93
C ARG A 444 5.05 15.94 16.16
N TRP A 445 5.31 14.65 16.35
CA TRP A 445 4.30 13.65 16.71
C TRP A 445 3.89 13.64 18.20
N TYR A 446 4.68 14.25 19.08
CA TYR A 446 4.40 14.29 20.53
C TYR A 446 3.63 15.54 20.97
N ASP A 447 3.72 16.63 20.22
CA ASP A 447 3.01 17.88 20.53
C ASP A 447 1.50 17.79 20.21
N ASP A 448 1.09 16.89 19.30
CA ASP A 448 -0.32 16.65 18.94
C ASP A 448 -1.09 15.77 19.97
N TRP A 449 -0.43 15.25 21.01
CA TRP A 449 -1.02 14.33 22.02
C TRP A 449 -1.46 15.00 23.34
N ASN A 450 -1.90 16.26 23.28
CA ASN A 450 -2.40 17.00 24.44
C ASN A 450 -3.92 16.82 24.64
N PHE A 451 -4.32 15.76 25.35
CA PHE A 451 -5.70 15.62 25.85
C PHE A 451 -5.92 16.44 27.14
N PRO A 452 -7.03 17.18 27.29
CA PRO A 452 -7.39 17.82 28.55
C PRO A 452 -7.82 16.76 29.59
N LEU A 453 -7.22 16.82 30.78
CA LEU A 453 -7.29 15.76 31.81
C LEU A 453 -8.52 15.89 32.75
N GLU A 454 -9.61 16.47 32.26
CA GLU A 454 -10.81 16.82 33.06
C GLU A 454 -12.11 16.25 32.48
N ALA A 455 -12.24 14.92 32.43
CA ALA A 455 -13.51 14.17 32.56
C ALA A 455 -13.30 12.67 32.28
N VAL A 456 -13.05 11.86 33.31
CA VAL A 456 -13.20 10.39 33.23
C VAL A 456 -14.09 9.94 34.39
N PRO A 457 -15.32 9.44 34.15
CA PRO A 457 -16.15 8.86 35.20
C PRO A 457 -15.58 7.52 35.68
N ALA A 458 -15.94 7.12 36.91
CA ALA A 458 -15.28 6.01 37.62
C ALA A 458 -15.44 4.64 36.92
N PHE A 459 -14.30 3.97 36.70
CA PHE A 459 -14.17 2.68 36.00
C PHE A 459 -14.46 1.45 36.88
N ASN A 460 -15.48 1.51 37.75
CA ASN A 460 -15.67 0.49 38.81
C ASN A 460 -16.49 -0.75 38.43
N ASP A 461 -17.25 -0.73 37.33
CA ASP A 461 -18.27 -1.77 37.04
C ASP A 461 -17.96 -2.65 35.80
N LEU A 462 -16.74 -2.59 35.25
CA LEU A 462 -16.33 -3.43 34.12
C LEU A 462 -15.33 -4.51 34.57
N ASN A 463 -15.66 -5.77 34.26
CA ASN A 463 -14.82 -6.94 34.56
C ASN A 463 -13.63 -7.04 33.57
N VAL A 464 -12.71 -6.09 33.69
CA VAL A 464 -11.53 -5.96 32.81
C VAL A 464 -10.50 -7.05 33.16
N PRO A 465 -10.05 -7.88 32.21
CA PRO A 465 -9.08 -8.94 32.49
C PRO A 465 -7.72 -8.36 32.91
N ALA A 466 -7.06 -9.03 33.87
CA ALA A 466 -5.86 -8.51 34.55
C ALA A 466 -4.69 -8.12 33.63
N TRP A 467 -4.57 -8.72 32.44
CA TRP A 467 -3.55 -8.35 31.47
C TRP A 467 -3.76 -6.95 30.87
N ALA A 468 -5.01 -6.49 30.75
CA ALA A 468 -5.32 -5.15 30.25
C ALA A 468 -5.01 -4.08 31.31
N LEU A 469 -5.28 -4.37 32.59
CA LEU A 469 -4.83 -3.53 33.71
C LEU A 469 -3.29 -3.42 33.73
N ALA A 470 -2.58 -4.54 33.55
CA ALA A 470 -1.12 -4.54 33.47
C ALA A 470 -0.56 -3.75 32.26
N GLN A 471 -1.29 -3.66 31.13
CA GLN A 471 -0.90 -2.77 30.03
C GLN A 471 -1.15 -1.29 30.37
N VAL A 472 -2.27 -0.96 31.03
CA VAL A 472 -2.57 0.40 31.48
C VAL A 472 -1.53 0.89 32.49
N GLU A 473 -1.15 0.08 33.47
CA GLU A 473 -0.09 0.42 34.44
C GLU A 473 1.28 0.66 33.76
N ASN A 474 1.64 -0.16 32.76
CA ASN A 474 2.85 0.06 31.97
C ASN A 474 2.80 1.38 31.18
N LEU A 475 1.64 1.74 30.59
CA LEU A 475 1.45 3.02 29.90
C LEU A 475 1.53 4.22 30.85
N PHE A 476 0.98 4.11 32.06
CA PHE A 476 1.13 5.13 33.11
C PHE A 476 2.60 5.30 33.52
N SER A 477 3.34 4.21 33.72
CA SER A 477 4.78 4.24 34.04
C SER A 477 5.60 4.92 32.93
N VAL A 478 5.34 4.58 31.66
CA VAL A 478 6.01 5.22 30.52
C VAL A 478 5.69 6.72 30.43
N ASN A 479 4.42 7.13 30.62
CA ASN A 479 4.03 8.54 30.64
C ASN A 479 4.73 9.30 31.78
N GLN A 480 4.81 8.71 32.98
CA GLN A 480 5.49 9.30 34.13
C GLN A 480 7.00 9.45 33.90
N ILE A 481 7.65 8.48 33.24
CA ILE A 481 9.05 8.58 32.81
C ILE A 481 9.23 9.73 31.78
N CYS A 482 8.36 9.81 30.77
CA CYS A 482 8.39 10.88 29.77
C CYS A 482 8.20 12.28 30.38
N GLN A 483 7.27 12.44 31.32
CA GLN A 483 7.09 13.71 32.05
C GLN A 483 8.32 14.06 32.89
N THR A 484 8.91 13.08 33.59
CA THR A 484 10.13 13.28 34.41
C THR A 484 11.32 13.72 33.55
N LEU A 485 11.44 13.21 32.32
CA LEU A 485 12.46 13.65 31.35
C LEU A 485 12.18 15.06 30.82
N LYS A 486 10.92 15.37 30.46
CA LYS A 486 10.50 16.71 29.99
C LYS A 486 10.77 17.80 31.05
N TYR A 487 10.52 17.51 32.33
CA TYR A 487 10.88 18.41 33.44
C TYR A 487 12.40 18.57 33.65
N LYS A 488 13.20 17.53 33.41
CA LYS A 488 14.67 17.63 33.48
C LYS A 488 15.25 18.54 32.39
N GLU A 489 14.76 18.45 31.15
CA GLU A 489 15.24 19.29 30.05
C GLU A 489 14.91 20.78 30.26
N ILE A 490 13.70 21.09 30.75
CA ILE A 490 13.28 22.46 31.12
C ILE A 490 14.21 23.03 32.21
N PHE A 491 14.62 22.22 33.19
CA PHE A 491 15.55 22.64 34.23
C PHE A 491 16.99 22.87 33.73
N THR A 492 17.48 22.12 32.74
CA THR A 492 18.82 22.35 32.17
C THR A 492 18.87 23.54 31.20
N CYS A 493 17.79 23.86 30.50
CA CYS A 493 17.74 25.03 29.62
C CYS A 493 17.63 26.38 30.37
N SER A 494 17.27 26.37 31.65
CA SER A 494 17.03 27.59 32.46
C SER A 494 18.31 28.26 33.04
N ARG A 495 19.50 27.93 32.52
CA ARG A 495 20.80 28.47 33.01
C ARG A 495 21.68 29.10 31.92
N LEU A 496 21.13 30.03 31.14
CA LEU A 496 21.92 30.98 30.34
C LEU A 496 21.39 32.41 30.52
N ASN A 497 22.24 33.29 31.04
CA ASN A 497 21.97 34.71 31.29
C ASN A 497 21.87 35.51 29.99
N PHE A 498 20.98 36.51 29.92
CA PHE A 498 21.16 37.83 29.28
C PHE A 498 20.04 38.81 29.74
N PRO A 499 20.14 40.14 29.53
CA PRO A 499 19.77 41.10 30.57
C PRO A 499 18.50 41.93 30.31
N ILE A 500 17.98 42.48 31.40
CA ILE A 500 16.80 43.37 31.46
C ILE A 500 17.20 44.83 31.15
N PRO A 501 16.43 45.56 30.32
CA PRO A 501 16.34 47.02 30.39
C PRO A 501 15.08 47.49 31.16
N ALA A 502 15.17 48.66 31.78
CA ALA A 502 14.29 49.10 32.87
C ALA A 502 12.96 49.78 32.46
N SER A 503 12.12 49.97 33.48
CA SER A 503 10.77 50.55 33.51
C SER A 503 10.68 52.06 33.26
N VAL A 504 9.50 52.53 32.80
CA VAL A 504 8.98 53.91 33.05
C VAL A 504 7.44 53.94 33.23
N SER A 505 7.02 54.44 34.40
CA SER A 505 5.75 55.09 34.85
C SER A 505 4.37 54.91 34.17
N THR A 506 3.42 54.41 34.99
CA THR A 506 2.08 54.98 35.34
C THR A 506 1.37 56.02 34.45
N GLY A 507 0.07 55.79 34.17
CA GLY A 507 -0.88 56.79 33.67
C GLY A 507 -2.36 56.43 33.93
N THR A 508 -3.05 57.28 34.69
CA THR A 508 -4.47 57.27 35.12
C THR A 508 -5.56 56.92 34.09
N GLY A 509 -6.69 56.35 34.56
CA GLY A 509 -7.95 56.16 33.79
C GLY A 509 -8.72 57.47 33.50
N PRO A 510 -9.96 57.41 32.97
CA PRO A 510 -11.10 57.08 33.85
C PRO A 510 -12.27 56.28 33.21
N GLN A 511 -13.29 56.04 34.05
CA GLN A 511 -14.56 55.36 33.77
C GLN A 511 -15.33 55.87 32.53
N ARG A 512 -16.10 54.97 31.89
CA ARG A 512 -17.45 55.31 31.40
C ARG A 512 -18.42 54.14 31.50
N SER A 513 -19.59 54.43 32.06
CA SER A 513 -20.74 53.53 32.23
C SER A 513 -21.62 53.47 30.98
N SER A 514 -22.19 52.31 30.66
CA SER A 514 -23.57 52.27 30.11
C SER A 514 -24.22 50.88 30.14
N LYS A 515 -25.31 50.80 30.93
CA LYS A 515 -26.60 50.16 30.61
C LYS A 515 -26.69 48.67 30.25
N LYS A 516 -27.35 47.96 31.17
CA LYS A 516 -28.24 46.82 30.94
C LYS A 516 -29.08 46.95 29.65
N LEU A 517 -29.30 45.83 28.98
CA LEU A 517 -30.60 45.54 28.34
C LEU A 517 -30.92 44.06 28.53
N SER A 518 -32.11 43.78 29.05
CA SER A 518 -32.60 42.45 29.38
C SER A 518 -34.12 42.46 29.33
N GLN A 519 -34.68 41.88 28.26
CA GLN A 519 -36.09 41.53 28.00
C GLN A 519 -36.02 40.65 26.75
N SER A 520 -36.34 39.35 26.74
CA SER A 520 -37.63 38.70 27.02
C SER A 520 -38.72 39.06 26.00
N LEU A 521 -39.04 38.12 25.09
CA LEU A 521 -40.38 37.53 24.94
C LEU A 521 -40.39 36.51 23.78
N THR A 522 -41.17 35.44 23.99
CA THR A 522 -41.85 34.55 23.02
C THR A 522 -41.22 34.32 21.65
#